data_AF-A0A6P1CUI8-F1
#
_entry.id   AF-A0A6P1CUI8-F1
#
_cell.length_a   1.000
_cell.length_b   1.000
_cell.length_c   1.000
_cell.angle_alpha   90.00
_cell.angle_beta   90.00
_cell.angle_gamma   90.00
#
_symmetry.space_group_name_H-M   'P 1'
#
loop_
_entity.id
_entity.type
_entity.pdbx_description
1 polymer ?
#
loop_
_entity_poly.entity_id
_entity_poly.type
_entity_poly.pdbx_seq_one_letter_code
_entity_poly.pdbx_strand_id
1 'polypeptide(L)'
;MNQYLYRVQIIEYPEGALIVDEHEPDAMNLNPDWQPPGWDPSPEWVERFGGVTGGAFFWPKTDREYRSRSSAVKLRRLVESYGATAIVQRSAPIIWPGHGQERVTDGAV
;
A
#
# COMPACT_ATOMS: atom_id res chain seq x y z
N MET A 1 -14.48 -20.11 1.02
CA MET A 1 -14.62 -18.70 0.57
C MET A 1 -13.80 -17.82 1.50
N ASN A 2 -12.91 -16.95 0.99
CA ASN A 2 -12.19 -15.99 1.83
C ASN A 2 -13.17 -14.91 2.30
N GLN A 3 -13.45 -14.88 3.60
CA GLN A 3 -14.36 -13.92 4.20
C GLN A 3 -13.67 -12.61 4.57
N TYR A 4 -12.43 -12.33 4.14
CA TYR A 4 -11.70 -11.14 4.60
C TYR A 4 -11.00 -10.44 3.44
N LEU A 5 -10.90 -9.12 3.55
CA LEU A 5 -9.99 -8.30 2.77
C LEU A 5 -8.72 -8.03 3.59
N TYR A 6 -7.62 -7.87 2.88
CA TYR A 6 -6.32 -7.55 3.45
C TYR A 6 -5.78 -6.28 2.80
N ARG A 7 -5.16 -5.39 3.55
CA ARG A 7 -4.43 -4.25 3.00
C ARG A 7 -3.06 -4.14 3.65
N VAL A 8 -2.13 -3.52 2.96
CA VAL A 8 -0.82 -3.19 3.52
C VAL A 8 -0.89 -1.78 4.07
N GLN A 9 -0.40 -1.57 5.28
CA GLN A 9 -0.24 -0.24 5.87
C GLN A 9 1.24 -0.04 6.21
N ILE A 10 1.83 1.02 5.67
CA ILE A 10 3.14 1.51 6.11
C ILE A 10 2.92 2.22 7.44
N ILE A 11 3.65 1.81 8.46
CA ILE A 11 3.59 2.39 9.80
C ILE A 11 4.81 3.26 10.09
N GLU A 12 5.88 3.10 9.31
CA GLU A 12 7.09 3.91 9.42
C GLU A 12 7.79 3.95 8.06
N TYR A 13 8.16 5.14 7.62
CA TYR A 13 9.01 5.36 6.45
C TYR A 13 10.47 5.53 6.89
N PRO A 14 11.45 5.12 6.06
CA PRO A 14 12.85 5.37 6.36
C PRO A 14 13.16 6.87 6.39
N GLU A 15 14.28 7.22 7.01
CA GLU A 15 14.73 8.62 7.11
C GLU A 15 14.83 9.28 5.73
N GLY A 16 14.35 10.52 5.64
CA GLY A 16 14.34 11.33 4.42
C GLY A 16 13.27 10.95 3.38
N ALA A 17 12.52 9.86 3.57
CA ALA A 17 11.45 9.47 2.65
C ALA A 17 10.18 10.32 2.80
N LEU A 18 10.06 11.05 3.91
CA LEU A 18 9.01 12.03 4.15
C LEU A 18 9.60 13.44 4.21
N ILE A 19 8.91 14.39 3.63
CA ILE A 19 9.17 15.83 3.71
C ILE A 19 7.93 16.56 4.22
N VAL A 20 8.13 17.70 4.87
CA VAL A 20 7.04 18.57 5.31
C VAL A 20 6.31 19.12 4.09
N ASP A 21 4.98 19.11 4.10
CA ASP A 21 4.19 19.78 3.07
C ASP A 21 4.36 21.32 3.18
N GLU A 22 4.62 21.97 2.05
CA GLU A 22 4.90 23.42 2.02
C GLU A 22 3.67 24.30 2.31
N HIS A 23 2.47 23.75 2.13
CA HIS A 23 1.18 24.40 2.36
C HIS A 23 0.53 23.98 3.67
N GLU A 24 0.83 22.77 4.16
CA GLU A 24 0.31 22.20 5.41
C GLU A 24 1.47 21.69 6.29
N PRO A 25 2.09 22.54 7.13
CA PRO A 25 3.31 22.16 7.86
C PRO A 25 3.14 21.02 8.87
N ASP A 26 1.91 20.69 9.24
CA ASP A 26 1.57 19.52 10.08
C ASP A 26 1.39 18.22 9.28
N ALA A 27 1.41 18.29 7.94
CA ALA A 27 1.29 17.17 7.03
C ALA A 27 2.67 16.77 6.46
N MET A 28 2.83 15.47 6.22
CA MET A 28 4.04 14.88 5.61
C MET A 28 3.70 14.35 4.22
N ASN A 29 4.52 14.69 3.24
CA ASN A 29 4.48 14.16 1.88
C ASN A 29 5.61 13.18 1.62
N LEU A 30 5.41 12.31 0.62
CA LEU A 30 6.50 11.50 0.10
C LEU A 30 7.53 12.40 -0.59
N ASN A 31 8.81 12.20 -0.24
CA ASN A 31 9.91 12.90 -0.88
C ASN A 31 10.12 12.34 -2.31
N PRO A 32 9.93 13.15 -3.37
CA PRO A 32 10.11 12.69 -4.75
C PRO A 32 11.57 12.40 -5.11
N ASP A 33 12.52 12.99 -4.38
CA ASP A 33 13.97 12.81 -4.61
C ASP A 33 14.55 11.64 -3.79
N TRP A 34 13.74 11.04 -2.91
CA TRP A 34 14.19 9.92 -2.09
C TRP A 34 14.10 8.61 -2.88
N GLN A 35 15.12 7.78 -2.72
CA GLN A 35 15.18 6.42 -3.25
C GLN A 35 15.88 5.48 -2.25
N PRO A 36 15.56 4.18 -2.26
CA PRO A 36 16.24 3.24 -1.39
C PRO A 36 17.74 3.14 -1.75
N PRO A 37 18.62 2.86 -0.78
CA PRO A 37 20.05 2.69 -1.05
C PRO A 37 20.31 1.64 -2.12
N GLY A 38 21.11 1.98 -3.13
CA GLY A 38 21.42 1.09 -4.25
C GLY A 38 20.25 0.88 -5.21
N TRP A 39 19.27 1.79 -5.24
CA TRP A 39 18.19 1.77 -6.23
C TRP A 39 18.75 1.70 -7.66
N ASP A 40 18.46 0.58 -8.31
CA ASP A 40 18.75 0.30 -9.71
C ASP A 40 17.44 -0.24 -10.32
N PRO A 41 16.68 0.59 -11.06
CA PRO A 41 15.36 0.19 -11.53
C PRO A 41 15.50 -0.97 -12.52
N SER A 42 14.76 -2.06 -12.26
CA SER A 42 14.79 -3.23 -13.13
C SER A 42 14.32 -2.89 -14.56
N PRO A 43 14.69 -3.68 -15.58
CA PRO A 43 14.17 -3.48 -16.94
C PRO A 43 12.63 -3.46 -17.00
N GLU A 44 11.95 -4.30 -16.22
CA GLU A 44 10.49 -4.30 -16.10
C GLU A 44 9.97 -2.98 -15.52
N TRP A 45 10.65 -2.44 -14.50
CA TRP A 45 10.31 -1.14 -13.92
C TRP A 45 10.44 -0.01 -14.95
N VAL A 46 11.56 0.01 -15.69
CA VAL A 46 11.83 1.01 -16.72
C VAL A 46 10.81 0.90 -17.87
N GLU A 47 10.49 -0.31 -18.32
CA GLU A 47 9.48 -0.54 -19.36
C GLU A 47 8.11 -0.01 -18.93
N ARG A 48 7.72 -0.27 -17.68
CA ARG A 48 6.37 0.03 -17.19
C ARG A 48 6.20 1.46 -16.70
N PHE A 49 7.24 2.06 -16.14
CA PHE A 49 7.17 3.34 -15.45
C PHE A 49 8.21 4.36 -15.90
N GLY A 50 9.23 3.96 -16.67
CA GLY A 50 10.32 4.83 -17.11
C GLY A 50 9.85 6.01 -17.96
N GLY A 51 8.81 5.81 -18.78
CA GLY A 51 8.22 6.90 -19.56
C GLY A 51 7.56 8.02 -18.72
N VAL A 52 7.23 7.74 -17.46
CA VAL A 52 6.61 8.69 -16.52
C VAL A 52 7.61 9.22 -15.49
N THR A 53 8.52 8.34 -15.03
CA THR A 53 9.39 8.61 -13.88
C THR A 53 10.83 8.90 -14.29
N GLY A 54 11.22 8.64 -15.54
CA GLY A 54 12.62 8.70 -15.97
C GLY A 54 13.53 7.71 -15.24
N GLY A 55 12.97 6.67 -14.59
CA GLY A 55 13.70 5.74 -13.74
C GLY A 55 13.70 6.11 -12.24
N ALA A 56 13.11 7.26 -11.88
CA ALA A 56 12.95 7.65 -10.49
C ALA A 56 12.13 6.62 -9.70
N PHE A 57 12.47 6.51 -8.42
CA PHE A 57 11.73 5.67 -7.49
C PHE A 57 10.37 6.32 -7.16
N PHE A 58 9.37 5.47 -6.94
CA PHE A 58 8.16 5.88 -6.25
C PHE A 58 7.66 4.73 -5.38
N TRP A 59 7.06 5.06 -4.25
CA TRP A 59 6.52 4.08 -3.34
C TRP A 59 5.36 3.30 -4.00
N PRO A 60 5.32 1.96 -3.87
CA PRO A 60 4.15 1.18 -4.27
C PRO A 60 2.89 1.69 -3.58
N LYS A 61 1.78 1.80 -4.33
CA LYS A 61 0.49 2.18 -3.75
C LYS A 61 0.01 1.14 -2.73
N THR A 62 -0.36 1.61 -1.54
CA THR A 62 -0.88 0.77 -0.45
C THR A 62 -2.38 0.95 -0.20
N ASP A 63 -3.07 1.73 -1.03
CA ASP A 63 -4.53 1.94 -1.02
C ASP A 63 -5.31 0.71 -1.51
N ARG A 64 -4.62 -0.28 -2.09
CA ARG A 64 -5.24 -1.47 -2.66
C ARG A 64 -5.61 -2.52 -1.61
N GLU A 65 -6.80 -3.08 -1.78
CA GLU A 65 -7.29 -4.23 -1.03
C GLU A 65 -7.04 -5.55 -1.76
N TYR A 66 -6.71 -6.58 -0.99
CA TYR A 66 -6.37 -7.91 -1.48
C TYR A 66 -7.36 -8.93 -0.92
N ARG A 67 -7.90 -9.77 -1.81
CA ARG A 67 -8.67 -10.95 -1.40
C ARG A 67 -7.80 -12.07 -0.83
N SER A 68 -6.48 -12.04 -1.05
CA SER A 68 -5.52 -13.04 -0.57
C SER A 68 -4.50 -12.42 0.37
N ARG A 69 -4.32 -13.03 1.54
CA ARG A 69 -3.29 -12.66 2.50
C ARG A 69 -1.88 -12.77 1.89
N SER A 70 -1.61 -13.81 1.12
CA SER A 70 -0.27 -14.01 0.54
C SER A 70 0.09 -12.92 -0.47
N SER A 71 -0.89 -12.40 -1.21
CA SER A 71 -0.69 -11.25 -2.10
C SER A 71 -0.38 -9.97 -1.33
N ALA A 72 -1.08 -9.70 -0.22
CA ALA A 72 -0.76 -8.56 0.64
C ALA A 72 0.63 -8.70 1.28
N VAL A 73 1.03 -9.92 1.69
CA VAL A 73 2.37 -10.18 2.22
C VAL A 73 3.47 -9.93 1.19
N LYS A 74 3.23 -10.23 -0.11
CA LYS A 74 4.20 -9.89 -1.17
C LYS A 74 4.43 -8.38 -1.27
N LEU A 75 3.36 -7.58 -1.24
CA LEU A 75 3.50 -6.12 -1.24
C LEU A 75 4.19 -5.63 0.03
N ARG A 76 3.82 -6.16 1.20
CA ARG A 76 4.49 -5.81 2.47
C ARG A 76 5.99 -6.04 2.40
N ARG A 77 6.42 -7.22 1.92
CA ARG A 77 7.84 -7.57 1.76
C ARG A 77 8.56 -6.66 0.75
N LEU A 78 7.88 -6.27 -0.33
CA LEU A 78 8.44 -5.35 -1.31
C LEU A 78 8.71 -3.98 -0.67
N VAL A 79 7.74 -3.45 0.06
CA VAL A 79 7.88 -2.18 0.78
C VAL A 79 8.94 -2.27 1.89
N GLU A 80 8.99 -3.38 2.63
CA GLU A 80 10.03 -3.66 3.63
C GLU A 80 11.43 -3.73 2.99
N SER A 81 11.55 -4.24 1.75
CA SER A 81 12.83 -4.28 1.04
C SER A 81 13.36 -2.90 0.64
N TYR A 82 12.50 -1.88 0.63
CA TYR A 82 12.88 -0.49 0.43
C TYR A 82 13.20 0.23 1.76
N GLY A 83 13.15 -0.46 2.89
CA GLY A 83 13.52 0.08 4.20
C GLY A 83 12.37 0.66 5.03
N ALA A 84 11.12 0.57 4.57
CA ALA A 84 9.96 0.95 5.37
C ALA A 84 9.50 -0.19 6.31
N THR A 85 8.80 0.17 7.38
CA THR A 85 8.12 -0.81 8.26
C THR A 85 6.64 -0.86 7.88
N ALA A 86 6.14 -2.06 7.58
CA ALA A 86 4.75 -2.23 7.16
C ALA A 86 4.07 -3.43 7.82
N ILE A 87 2.74 -3.36 7.95
CA ILE A 87 1.89 -4.43 8.46
C ILE A 87 0.86 -4.86 7.41
N VAL A 88 0.35 -6.09 7.54
CA VAL A 88 -0.85 -6.52 6.82
C VAL A 88 -2.03 -6.43 7.76
N GLN A 89 -2.96 -5.54 7.46
CA GLN A 89 -4.24 -5.46 8.15
C GLN A 89 -5.22 -6.44 7.53
N ARG A 90 -6.15 -6.94 8.36
CA ARG A 90 -7.26 -7.79 7.97
C ARG A 90 -8.55 -7.05 8.31
N SER A 91 -9.51 -7.00 7.39
CA SER A 91 -10.82 -6.41 7.62
C SER A 91 -11.64 -7.23 8.64
N ALA A 92 -12.80 -6.71 9.02
CA ALA A 92 -13.88 -7.55 9.53
C ALA A 92 -14.32 -8.58 8.46
N PRO A 93 -15.02 -9.66 8.84
CA PRO A 93 -15.59 -10.59 7.87
C PRO A 93 -16.50 -9.88 6.86
N ILE A 94 -16.35 -10.21 5.58
CA ILE A 94 -17.25 -9.81 4.51
C ILE A 94 -18.54 -10.62 4.69
N ILE A 95 -19.61 -9.91 5.05
CA ILE A 95 -20.94 -10.48 5.16
C ILE A 95 -21.74 -9.99 3.95
N TRP A 96 -22.31 -10.94 3.21
CA TRP A 96 -23.22 -10.62 2.11
C TRP A 96 -24.66 -10.60 2.63
N PRO A 97 -25.52 -9.72 2.09
CA PRO A 97 -26.95 -9.74 2.38
C PRO A 97 -27.56 -11.10 2.01
N GLY A 98 -28.67 -11.46 2.66
CA GLY A 98 -29.45 -12.64 2.28
C GLY A 98 -30.01 -12.51 0.86
N HIS A 99 -30.45 -13.63 0.27
CA HIS A 99 -31.04 -13.62 -1.06
C HIS A 99 -32.24 -12.67 -1.13
N GLY A 100 -32.24 -11.76 -2.11
CA GLY A 100 -33.29 -10.75 -2.27
C GLY A 100 -33.14 -9.52 -1.36
N GLN A 101 -32.06 -9.41 -0.58
CA GLN A 101 -31.73 -8.23 0.22
C GLN A 101 -30.62 -7.41 -0.44
N GLU A 102 -30.71 -6.09 -0.37
CA GLU A 102 -29.70 -5.16 -0.93
C GLU A 102 -28.52 -4.92 0.02
N ARG A 103 -28.75 -4.96 1.34
CA ARG A 103 -27.77 -4.67 2.38
C ARG A 103 -27.97 -5.54 3.61
N VAL A 104 -26.91 -5.72 4.38
CA VAL A 104 -26.97 -6.35 5.71
C VAL A 104 -27.73 -5.38 6.63
N THR A 105 -28.83 -5.83 7.23
CA THR A 105 -29.54 -5.05 8.26
C THR A 105 -29.08 -5.50 9.64
N ASP A 106 -28.61 -4.56 10.45
CA ASP A 106 -28.13 -4.82 11.82
C ASP A 106 -29.25 -5.44 12.67
N GLY A 107 -29.04 -6.68 13.09
CA GLY A 107 -30.01 -7.42 13.91
C GLY A 107 -29.46 -8.66 14.63
N ALA A 108 -28.16 -8.89 14.62
CA ALA A 108 -27.53 -9.95 15.42
C ALA A 108 -26.03 -9.69 15.57
N VAL A 109 -25.66 -9.00 16.65
CA VAL A 109 -24.36 -9.17 17.31
C VAL A 109 -24.64 -9.87 18.63
#